data_AF-A0A7Y2XXK4-F1
#
_entry.id   AF-A0A7Y2XXK4-F1
#
_cell.length_a   1.000
_cell.length_b   1.000
_cell.length_c   1.000
_cell.angle_alpha   90.00
_cell.angle_beta   90.00
_cell.angle_gamma   90.00
#
_symmetry.space_group_name_H-M   'P 1'
#
loop_
_entity.id
_entity.type
_entity.pdbx_description
1 polymer ?
#
loop_
_entity_poly.entity_id
_entity_poly.type
_entity_poly.pdbx_seq_one_letter_code
_entity_poly.pdbx_strand_id
1 'polypeptide(L)'
;MIILSALYLRPYVAFLFILPLLAVSCNSPTTPEEIATQFIRESEEAFEERDILGLKKLISPQYRDSQNRTAGDVVSIAAAY
;
A
#
# COMPACT_ATOMS: atom_id res chain seq x y z
N MET A 1 -12.23 -21.87 -46.74
CA MET A 1 -12.24 -20.68 -45.84
C MET A 1 -12.37 -21.12 -44.37
N ILE A 2 -11.45 -21.97 -43.86
CA ILE A 2 -11.55 -22.60 -42.51
C ILE A 2 -10.18 -22.60 -41.81
N ILE A 3 -9.28 -21.65 -42.12
CA ILE A 3 -7.96 -21.54 -41.47
C ILE A 3 -7.85 -20.26 -40.64
N LEU A 4 -8.84 -19.36 -40.72
CA LEU A 4 -8.78 -18.05 -40.05
C LEU A 4 -9.34 -18.02 -38.61
N SER A 5 -9.95 -19.11 -38.13
CA SER A 5 -10.60 -19.15 -36.81
C SER A 5 -9.76 -19.78 -35.71
N ALA A 6 -8.64 -20.45 -36.04
CA ALA A 6 -7.82 -21.17 -35.05
C ALA A 6 -6.71 -20.30 -34.41
N LEU A 7 -6.41 -19.12 -34.97
CA LEU A 7 -5.31 -18.28 -34.49
C LEU A 7 -5.70 -17.31 -33.35
N TYR A 8 -6.99 -17.06 -33.14
CA TYR A 8 -7.47 -16.14 -32.08
C TYR A 8 -7.80 -16.83 -30.74
N LEU A 9 -7.79 -18.16 -30.69
CA LEU A 9 -8.19 -18.91 -29.50
C LEU A 9 -7.05 -19.15 -28.49
N ARG A 10 -5.78 -18.99 -28.92
CA ARG A 10 -4.59 -19.18 -28.07
C ARG A 10 -4.33 -18.09 -27.01
N PRO A 11 -4.55 -16.78 -27.24
CA PRO A 11 -4.25 -15.76 -26.22
C PRO A 11 -5.30 -15.69 -25.09
N TYR A 12 -6.55 -16.08 -25.36
CA TYR A 12 -7.63 -16.04 -24.36
C TYR A 12 -7.43 -17.05 -23.21
N VAL A 13 -6.91 -18.24 -23.52
CA VAL A 13 -6.65 -19.26 -22.50
C VAL A 13 -5.50 -18.83 -21.59
N ALA A 14 -4.45 -18.21 -22.15
CA ALA A 14 -3.35 -17.66 -21.35
C ALA A 14 -3.82 -16.52 -20.42
N PHE A 15 -4.74 -15.68 -20.88
CA PHE A 15 -5.31 -14.59 -20.08
C PHE A 15 -6.18 -15.10 -18.92
N LEU A 16 -6.93 -16.19 -19.12
CA LEU A 16 -7.74 -16.85 -18.07
C LEU A 16 -6.90 -17.45 -16.94
N PHE A 17 -5.67 -17.89 -17.22
CA PHE A 17 -4.76 -18.41 -16.20
C PHE A 17 -4.04 -17.32 -15.40
N ILE A 18 -3.91 -16.10 -15.92
CA ILE A 18 -3.24 -14.97 -15.22
C ILE A 18 -4.21 -14.24 -14.29
N LEU A 19 -5.51 -14.22 -14.61
CA LEU A 19 -6.55 -13.55 -13.81
C LEU A 19 -6.61 -13.98 -12.33
N PRO A 20 -6.51 -15.27 -11.95
CA PRO A 20 -6.55 -15.67 -10.54
C PRO A 20 -5.29 -15.27 -9.75
N LEU A 21 -4.15 -15.03 -10.40
CA LEU A 21 -2.95 -14.55 -9.70
C LEU A 21 -3.06 -13.07 -9.28
N LEU A 22 -3.86 -12.26 -9.98
CA LEU A 22 -4.11 -10.87 -9.62
C LEU A 22 -5.06 -10.74 -8.41
N ALA A 23 -5.85 -11.78 -8.12
CA ALA A 23 -6.77 -11.79 -6.97
C ALA A 23 -6.06 -12.01 -5.62
N VAL A 24 -4.83 -12.55 -5.64
CA VAL A 24 -4.01 -12.75 -4.40
C VAL A 24 -3.51 -11.43 -3.81
N SER A 25 -3.54 -10.32 -4.55
CA SER A 25 -3.02 -9.03 -4.08
C SER A 25 -4.02 -8.16 -3.30
N CYS A 26 -5.18 -8.68 -2.92
CA CYS A 26 -6.23 -7.90 -2.25
C CYS A 26 -6.47 -8.33 -0.79
N ASN A 27 -5.40 -8.53 -0.02
CA ASN A 27 -5.49 -8.72 1.43
C ASN A 27 -5.26 -7.38 2.15
N SER A 28 -6.19 -6.44 2.00
CA SER A 28 -6.22 -5.27 2.88
C SER A 28 -6.65 -5.72 4.28
N PRO A 29 -6.02 -5.21 5.36
CA PRO A 29 -6.40 -5.56 6.72
C PRO A 29 -7.87 -5.20 6.95
N THR A 30 -8.63 -6.11 7.55
CA THR A 30 -10.10 -5.99 7.66
C THR A 30 -10.57 -5.78 9.09
N THR A 31 -9.79 -6.22 10.07
CA THR A 31 -10.07 -6.02 11.49
C THR A 31 -9.32 -4.80 12.04
N PRO A 32 -9.86 -4.13 13.07
CA PRO A 32 -9.15 -3.04 13.75
C PRO A 32 -7.75 -3.43 14.23
N GLU A 33 -7.57 -4.66 14.72
CA GLU A 33 -6.31 -5.19 15.22
C GLU A 33 -5.28 -5.37 14.08
N GLU A 34 -5.72 -5.89 12.94
CA GLU A 34 -4.88 -6.00 11.74
C GLU A 34 -4.49 -4.62 11.22
N ILE A 35 -5.40 -3.65 11.22
CA ILE A 35 -5.12 -2.27 10.79
C ILE A 35 -4.08 -1.63 11.71
N ALA A 36 -4.21 -1.79 13.02
CA ALA A 36 -3.24 -1.27 13.98
C ALA A 36 -1.87 -1.93 13.83
N THR A 37 -1.84 -3.25 13.65
CA THR A 37 -0.59 -4.01 13.43
C THR A 37 0.10 -3.57 12.14
N GLN A 38 -0.66 -3.41 11.05
CA GLN A 38 -0.18 -2.90 9.77
C GLN A 38 0.40 -1.49 9.93
N PHE A 39 -0.32 -0.59 10.59
CA PHE A 39 0.10 0.78 10.82
C PHE A 39 1.43 0.86 11.60
N ILE A 40 1.59 0.06 12.66
CA ILE A 40 2.83 0.02 13.44
C ILE A 40 3.98 -0.45 12.55
N ARG A 41 3.79 -1.57 11.84
CA ARG A 41 4.79 -2.13 10.94
C ARG A 41 5.23 -1.13 9.87
N GLU A 42 4.29 -0.48 9.19
CA GLU A 42 4.58 0.54 8.17
C GLU A 42 5.30 1.76 8.75
N SER A 43 5.00 2.13 9.99
CA SER A 43 5.67 3.24 10.69
C SER A 43 7.12 2.90 11.03
N GLU A 44 7.37 1.69 11.54
CA GLU A 44 8.72 1.21 11.87
C GLU A 44 9.59 1.10 10.61
N GLU A 45 9.06 0.48 9.55
CA GLU A 45 9.73 0.36 8.26
C GLU A 45 10.11 1.74 7.67
N ALA A 46 9.15 2.66 7.62
CA ALA A 46 9.43 4.02 7.13
C ALA A 46 10.44 4.79 8.00
N PHE A 47 10.47 4.52 9.31
CA PHE A 47 11.47 5.12 10.21
C PHE A 47 12.87 4.55 9.96
N GLU A 48 13.01 3.22 9.87
CA GLU A 48 14.27 2.54 9.61
C GLU A 48 14.87 2.95 8.25
N GLU A 49 14.03 3.09 7.23
CA GLU A 49 14.44 3.52 5.88
C GLU A 49 14.70 5.02 5.76
N ARG A 50 14.44 5.81 6.83
CA ARG A 50 14.43 7.28 6.80
C ARG A 50 13.49 7.84 5.73
N ASP A 51 12.40 7.14 5.43
CA ASP A 51 11.36 7.60 4.51
C ASP A 51 10.42 8.60 5.20
N ILE A 52 10.89 9.85 5.23
CA ILE A 52 10.17 11.00 5.76
C ILE A 52 8.81 11.19 5.08
N LEU A 53 8.70 10.88 3.79
CA LEU A 53 7.43 11.00 3.06
C LEU A 53 6.48 9.86 3.41
N GLY A 54 7.00 8.64 3.60
CA GLY A 54 6.27 7.48 4.12
C GLY A 54 5.66 7.76 5.48
N LEU A 55 6.47 8.22 6.44
CA LEU A 55 6.00 8.63 7.77
C LEU A 55 4.89 9.68 7.71
N LYS A 56 5.05 10.69 6.84
CA LYS A 56 4.03 11.74 6.66
C LYS A 56 2.68 11.20 6.18
N LYS A 57 2.68 10.16 5.32
CA LYS A 57 1.43 9.56 4.80
C LYS A 57 0.64 8.82 5.87
N LEU A 58 1.32 8.33 6.91
CA LEU A 58 0.71 7.60 8.02
C LEU A 58 0.00 8.53 9.01
N ILE A 59 0.33 9.83 9.01
CA ILE A 59 -0.26 10.81 9.93
C ILE A 59 -1.46 11.50 9.26
N SER A 60 -2.58 11.60 10.00
CA SER A 60 -3.76 12.33 9.53
C SER A 60 -3.42 13.77 9.11
N PRO A 61 -3.90 14.27 7.96
CA PRO A 61 -3.69 15.66 7.54
C PRO A 61 -4.25 16.70 8.53
N GLN A 62 -5.26 16.30 9.32
CA GLN A 62 -5.90 17.13 10.33
C GLN A 62 -5.26 16.99 11.71
N TYR A 63 -4.16 16.23 11.83
CA TYR A 63 -3.49 16.00 13.10
C TYR A 63 -3.06 17.31 13.76
N ARG A 64 -3.40 17.41 15.04
CA ARG A 64 -2.94 18.43 15.98
C ARG A 64 -2.75 17.76 17.33
N ASP A 65 -1.61 17.99 17.96
CA ASP A 65 -1.37 17.53 19.32
C ASP A 65 -1.71 18.61 20.37
N SER A 66 -1.47 18.31 21.65
CA SER A 66 -1.70 19.26 22.76
C SER A 66 -0.88 20.54 22.69
N GLN A 67 0.20 20.55 21.91
CA GLN A 67 1.08 21.70 21.68
C GLN A 67 0.79 22.37 20.32
N ASN A 68 -0.31 22.00 19.65
CA ASN A 68 -0.70 22.48 18.33
C ASN A 68 0.30 22.16 17.19
N ARG A 69 1.13 21.12 17.38
CA ARG A 69 2.03 20.60 16.35
C ARG A 69 1.24 19.86 15.28
N THR A 70 1.63 20.09 14.03
CA THR A 70 1.04 19.49 12.84
C THR A 70 1.73 18.17 12.48
N ALA A 71 1.17 17.44 11.51
CA ALA A 71 1.83 16.27 10.93
C ALA A 71 3.24 16.58 10.39
N GLY A 72 3.45 17.79 9.84
CA GLY A 72 4.76 18.24 9.36
C GLY A 72 5.77 18.36 10.50
N ASP A 73 5.35 18.92 11.63
CA ASP A 73 6.22 19.12 12.80
C ASP A 73 6.67 17.78 13.39
N VAL A 74 5.76 16.80 13.48
CA VAL A 74 6.07 15.44 13.96
C VAL A 74 7.11 14.77 13.07
N VAL A 75 6.93 14.87 11.75
CA VAL A 75 7.86 14.30 10.77
C VAL A 75 9.21 15.02 10.82
N SER A 76 9.25 16.34 11.01
CA SER A 76 10.49 17.09 11.17
C SER A 76 11.25 16.70 12.44
N ILE A 77 10.56 16.37 13.52
CA ILE A 77 11.19 15.84 14.74
C ILE A 77 11.78 14.45 14.47
N ALA A 78 11.03 13.57 13.80
CA ALA A 78 11.52 12.24 13.45
C ALA A 78 12.75 12.29 12.52
N ALA A 79 12.79 13.25 11.59
CA ALA A 79 13.91 13.45 10.67
C ALA A 79 15.19 14.02 11.34
N ALA A 80 15.07 14.59 12.55
CA ALA A 80 16.19 15.21 13.26
C ALA A 80 16.97 14.24 14.16
N TYR A 81 16.48 13.01 14.34
CA TYR A 81 17.14 11.91 15.06
C TYR A 81 17.84 10.95 14.09
#